data_AF-A0A523Q9S2-F1
#
_entry.id   AF-A0A523Q9S2-F1
#
_cell.length_a   1.000
_cell.length_b   1.000
_cell.length_c   1.000
_cell.angle_alpha   90.00
_cell.angle_beta   90.00
_cell.angle_gamma   90.00
#
_symmetry.space_group_name_H-M   'P 1'
#
loop_
_entity.id
_entity.type
_entity.pdbx_description
1 polymer ?
#
loop_
_entity_poly.entity_id
_entity_poly.type
_entity_poly.pdbx_seq_one_letter_code
_entity_poly.pdbx_strand_id
1 'polypeptide(L)'
;MAYAQAEGHQCDPLLDSGGLAVRGRYFTIENSLACGQHWTDYITFRYEPTLNRFVFHKRIVETWRLNSSASSNAPALVLSHRRVTDAAQDKPVFLEAYRARP
;
A
#
# COMPACT_ATOMS: atom_id res chain seq x y z
N MET A 1 -27.44 25.15 0.00
CA MET A 1 -26.37 24.25 0.46
C MET A 1 -25.25 24.34 -0.57
N ALA A 2 -24.20 25.09 -0.25
CA ALA A 2 -23.06 25.25 -1.15
C ALA A 2 -22.16 24.01 -1.03
N TYR A 3 -21.84 23.38 -2.15
CA TYR A 3 -20.76 22.40 -2.20
C TYR A 3 -19.46 23.19 -2.01
N ALA A 4 -18.89 23.15 -0.80
CA ALA A 4 -17.54 23.66 -0.61
C ALA A 4 -16.62 22.83 -1.51
N GLN A 5 -16.06 23.46 -2.56
CA GLN A 5 -14.83 22.98 -3.16
C GLN A 5 -13.76 23.15 -2.08
N ALA A 6 -13.54 22.09 -1.29
CA ALA A 6 -12.36 22.01 -0.46
C ALA A 6 -11.16 21.78 -1.38
N GLU A 7 -10.16 22.62 -1.19
CA GLU A 7 -9.00 22.81 -2.06
C GLU A 7 -8.23 21.51 -2.31
N GLY A 8 -7.77 21.33 -3.56
CA GLY A 8 -7.23 20.10 -4.14
C GLY A 8 -5.87 19.62 -3.60
N HIS A 9 -5.76 19.51 -2.28
CA HIS A 9 -4.67 18.84 -1.58
C HIS A 9 -5.09 17.56 -0.88
N GLN A 10 -6.39 17.23 -0.86
CA GLN A 10 -6.81 15.88 -0.56
C GLN A 10 -6.47 15.02 -1.79
N CYS A 11 -5.92 13.82 -1.56
CA CYS A 11 -5.63 12.75 -2.52
C CYS A 11 -4.17 12.63 -3.01
N ASP A 12 -3.19 13.19 -2.29
CA ASP A 12 -1.78 12.84 -2.50
C ASP A 12 -1.39 11.71 -1.51
N PRO A 13 -1.14 10.47 -1.99
CA PRO A 13 -0.79 9.37 -1.11
C PRO A 13 0.54 9.57 -0.38
N LEU A 14 1.41 10.50 -0.81
CA LEU A 14 2.66 10.83 -0.09
C LEU A 14 2.46 11.83 1.04
N LEU A 15 1.42 12.67 0.98
CA LEU A 15 1.18 13.74 1.94
C LEU A 15 0.00 13.43 2.87
N ASP A 16 -1.00 12.71 2.38
CA ASP A 16 -2.28 12.47 3.05
C ASP A 16 -2.43 11.06 3.62
N SER A 17 -1.49 10.18 3.30
CA SER A 17 -1.49 8.80 3.72
C SER A 17 -0.08 8.33 4.02
N GLY A 18 0.06 7.32 4.87
CA GLY A 18 1.36 6.75 5.14
C GLY A 18 1.38 5.93 6.41
N GLY A 19 2.07 4.80 6.34
CA GLY A 19 2.34 3.97 7.51
C GLY A 19 3.72 3.35 7.44
N LEU A 20 4.35 3.20 8.59
CA LEU A 20 5.57 2.40 8.75
C LEU A 20 5.32 1.37 9.85
N ALA A 21 5.39 0.10 9.49
CA ALA A 21 5.37 -1.00 10.44
C ALA A 21 6.73 -1.68 10.49
N VAL A 22 7.27 -1.94 11.69
CA VAL A 22 8.54 -2.64 11.88
C VAL A 22 8.32 -3.88 12.73
N ARG A 23 8.84 -5.03 12.30
CA ARG A 23 8.77 -6.29 13.06
C ARG A 23 10.02 -7.13 12.83
N GLY A 24 10.85 -7.26 13.87
CA GLY A 24 12.11 -8.01 13.78
C GLY A 24 13.02 -7.43 12.70
N ARG A 25 13.37 -8.25 11.70
CA ARG A 25 14.22 -7.82 10.57
C ARG A 25 13.42 -7.18 9.42
N TYR A 26 12.12 -6.94 9.58
CA TYR A 26 11.26 -6.47 8.51
C TYR A 26 10.76 -5.06 8.81
N PHE A 27 10.61 -4.27 7.76
CA PHE A 27 9.76 -3.08 7.79
C PHE A 27 8.84 -3.04 6.57
N THR A 28 7.67 -2.45 6.73
CA THR A 28 6.68 -2.27 5.67
C THR A 28 6.31 -0.80 5.57
N ILE A 29 6.37 -0.27 4.36
CA ILE A 29 5.83 1.04 4.00
C ILE A 29 4.41 0.81 3.49
N GLU A 30 3.44 1.52 4.04
CA GLU A 30 2.07 1.59 3.56
C GLU A 30 1.85 2.93 2.88
N ASN A 31 1.32 2.91 1.66
CA ASN A 31 0.76 4.08 0.99
C ASN A 31 -0.72 3.77 0.68
N SER A 32 -1.62 4.73 0.86
CA SER A 32 -3.03 4.54 0.57
C SER A 32 -3.70 5.79 0.00
N LEU A 33 -4.85 5.62 -0.62
CA LEU A 33 -5.65 6.74 -1.10
C LEU A 33 -7.12 6.38 -0.92
N ALA A 34 -7.93 7.36 -0.51
CA ALA A 34 -9.34 7.15 -0.18
C ALA A 34 -10.30 8.15 -0.86
N CYS A 35 -9.84 8.86 -1.89
CA CYS A 35 -10.62 9.85 -2.60
C CYS A 35 -11.34 9.31 -3.84
N GLY A 36 -12.37 8.48 -3.65
CA GLY A 36 -13.19 7.93 -4.73
C GLY A 36 -12.68 6.60 -5.28
N GLN A 37 -11.38 6.46 -5.55
CA GLN A 37 -10.72 5.15 -5.63
C GLN A 37 -10.04 4.85 -4.30
N HIS A 38 -10.33 3.69 -3.72
CA HIS A 38 -9.72 3.25 -2.48
C HIS A 38 -8.66 2.20 -2.80
N TRP A 39 -7.40 2.48 -2.51
CA TRP A 39 -6.35 1.48 -2.66
C TRP A 39 -5.32 1.60 -1.55
N THR A 40 -4.64 0.50 -1.29
CA THR A 40 -3.52 0.42 -0.37
C THR A 40 -2.38 -0.37 -0.99
N ASP A 41 -1.16 0.13 -0.86
CA ASP A 41 0.07 -0.50 -1.33
C ASP A 41 1.03 -0.69 -0.16
N TYR A 42 1.25 -1.96 0.18
CA TYR A 42 2.16 -2.38 1.24
C TYR A 42 3.45 -2.91 0.62
N ILE A 43 4.58 -2.28 0.90
CA ILE A 43 5.90 -2.71 0.41
C ILE A 43 6.76 -3.10 1.61
N THR A 44 7.07 -4.38 1.73
CA THR A 44 7.89 -4.93 2.81
C THR A 44 9.31 -5.19 2.36
N PHE A 45 10.27 -4.73 3.16
CA PHE A 45 11.68 -5.04 3.05
C PHE A 45 12.14 -5.85 4.26
N ARG A 46 13.17 -6.66 4.06
CA ARG A 46 13.82 -7.46 5.09
C ARG A 46 15.31 -7.15 5.15
N TYR A 47 15.86 -7.00 6.33
CA TYR A 47 17.30 -6.94 6.55
C TYR A 47 17.94 -8.31 6.34
N GLU A 48 18.95 -8.36 5.49
CA GLU A 48 19.78 -9.53 5.20
C GLU A 48 21.17 -9.35 5.82
N PRO A 49 21.47 -10.07 6.92
CA PRO A 49 22.75 -9.91 7.61
C PRO A 49 23.96 -10.27 6.74
N THR A 50 23.84 -11.28 5.87
CA THR A 50 24.93 -11.72 4.99
C THR A 50 25.32 -10.67 3.96
N LEU A 51 24.38 -9.81 3.57
CA LEU A 51 24.58 -8.72 2.62
C LEU A 51 24.74 -7.37 3.33
N ASN A 52 24.50 -7.34 4.65
CA ASN A 52 24.39 -6.14 5.47
C ASN A 52 23.49 -5.06 4.84
N ARG A 53 22.35 -5.47 4.25
CA ARG A 53 21.46 -4.59 3.48
C ARG A 53 19.99 -4.98 3.64
N PHE A 54 19.09 -4.06 3.32
CA PHE A 54 17.67 -4.36 3.16
C PHE A 54 17.37 -4.82 1.74
N VAL A 55 16.63 -5.93 1.61
CA VAL A 55 16.15 -6.48 0.35
C VAL A 55 14.63 -6.47 0.30
N PHE A 56 14.08 -6.32 -0.89
CA PHE A 56 12.65 -6.50 -1.13
C PHE A 56 12.22 -7.89 -0.65
N HIS A 57 11.11 -7.95 0.09
CA HIS A 57 10.52 -9.18 0.57
C HIS A 57 9.19 -9.46 -0.13
N LYS A 58 8.25 -8.51 -0.06
CA LYS A 58 6.99 -8.60 -0.79
C LYS A 58 6.31 -7.25 -0.99
N ARG A 59 5.39 -7.20 -1.95
CA ARG A 59 4.44 -6.11 -2.16
C ARG A 59 3.01 -6.66 -2.17
N ILE A 60 2.08 -5.95 -1.56
CA ILE A 60 0.65 -6.26 -1.61
C ILE A 60 -0.08 -4.99 -2.04
N VAL A 61 -0.78 -5.05 -3.16
CA VAL A 61 -1.64 -3.97 -3.65
C VAL A 61 -3.09 -4.41 -3.52
N GLU A 62 -3.87 -3.68 -2.76
CA GLU A 62 -5.29 -3.90 -2.55
C GLU A 62 -6.07 -2.72 -3.11
N THR A 63 -7.12 -3.02 -3.87
CA THR A 63 -8.06 -2.02 -4.38
C THR A 63 -9.44 -2.36 -3.86
N TRP A 64 -10.13 -1.33 -3.41
CA TRP A 64 -11.39 -1.41 -2.72
C TRP A 64 -12.41 -0.58 -3.48
N ARG A 65 -13.65 -1.05 -3.49
CA ARG A 65 -14.77 -0.37 -4.11
C ARG A 65 -15.89 -0.19 -3.10
N LEU A 66 -16.75 0.79 -3.34
CA LEU A 66 -17.96 0.95 -2.57
C LEU A 66 -18.81 -0.32 -2.64
N ASN A 67 -19.32 -0.71 -1.48
CA ASN A 67 -20.28 -1.78 -1.38
C ASN A 67 -21.65 -1.28 -1.83
N SER A 68 -22.26 -1.95 -2.81
CA SER A 68 -23.59 -1.59 -3.33
C SER A 68 -24.74 -2.20 -2.52
N SER A 69 -24.45 -2.88 -1.41
CA SER A 69 -25.46 -3.46 -0.53
C SER A 69 -26.31 -2.37 0.12
N ALA A 70 -27.63 -2.56 0.11
CA ALA A 70 -28.59 -1.69 0.79
C ALA A 70 -28.74 -2.01 2.30
N SER A 71 -28.02 -3.03 2.81
CA SER A 71 -28.07 -3.38 4.23
C SER A 71 -27.33 -2.35 5.08
N SER A 72 -27.96 -1.85 6.14
CA SER A 72 -27.36 -0.89 7.09
C SER A 72 -26.13 -1.42 7.82
N ASN A 73 -25.94 -2.75 7.86
CA ASN A 73 -24.82 -3.40 8.55
C ASN A 73 -23.73 -3.87 7.57
N ALA A 74 -23.86 -3.54 6.28
CA ALA A 74 -22.85 -3.90 5.30
C ALA A 74 -21.60 -3.02 5.47
N PRO A 75 -20.38 -3.58 5.32
CA PRO A 75 -19.16 -2.78 5.25
C PRO A 75 -19.24 -1.77 4.11
N ALA A 76 -18.77 -0.54 4.32
CA ALA A 76 -18.80 0.52 3.31
C ALA A 76 -17.95 0.20 2.07
N LEU A 77 -16.82 -0.49 2.28
CA LEU A 77 -15.91 -0.91 1.22
C LEU A 77 -15.81 -2.43 1.17
N VAL A 78 -15.66 -2.96 -0.04
CA VAL A 78 -15.35 -4.38 -0.29
C VAL A 78 -14.10 -4.47 -1.16
N LEU A 79 -13.26 -5.47 -0.86
CA LEU A 79 -12.05 -5.73 -1.63
C LEU A 79 -12.44 -6.12 -3.06
N SER A 80 -11.98 -5.34 -4.03
CA SER A 80 -12.25 -5.56 -5.44
C SER A 80 -11.15 -6.40 -6.09
N HIS A 81 -9.90 -6.07 -5.80
CA HIS A 81 -8.75 -6.79 -6.35
C HIS A 81 -7.56 -6.72 -5.39
N ARG A 82 -6.80 -7.81 -5.35
CA ARG A 82 -5.59 -7.97 -4.54
C ARG A 82 -4.49 -8.59 -5.37
N ARG A 83 -3.35 -7.91 -5.46
CA ARG A 83 -2.14 -8.41 -6.12
C ARG A 83 -1.05 -8.57 -5.08
N VAL A 84 -0.38 -9.72 -5.11
CA VAL A 84 0.78 -10.01 -4.26
C VAL A 84 1.96 -10.27 -5.17
N THR A 85 3.08 -9.63 -4.87
CA THR A 85 4.36 -9.84 -5.55
C THR A 85 5.40 -10.21 -4.49
N ASP A 86 5.87 -11.45 -4.49
CA ASP A 86 6.94 -11.90 -3.59
C ASP A 86 8.31 -11.70 -4.24
N ALA A 87 9.35 -11.63 -3.41
CA ALA A 87 10.74 -11.55 -3.89
C ALA A 87 11.16 -12.83 -4.61
N ALA A 88 11.99 -12.68 -5.64
CA ALA A 88 12.67 -13.80 -6.27
C ALA A 88 13.72 -14.39 -5.30
N GLN A 89 13.81 -15.72 -5.22
CA GLN A 89 14.70 -16.39 -4.26
C GLN A 89 16.18 -16.23 -4.59
N ASP A 90 16.52 -16.13 -5.88
CA ASP A 90 17.88 -16.16 -6.41
C ASP A 90 18.41 -14.77 -6.81
N LYS A 91 17.53 -13.76 -6.87
CA LYS A 91 17.88 -12.41 -7.32
C LYS A 91 17.37 -11.35 -6.33
N PRO A 92 18.12 -11.08 -5.24
CA PRO A 92 17.72 -10.08 -4.27
C PRO A 92 17.66 -8.69 -4.91
N VAL A 93 16.58 -7.97 -4.64
CA VAL A 93 16.42 -6.56 -5.03
C VAL A 93 16.69 -5.70 -3.81
N PHE A 94 17.79 -4.95 -3.81
CA PHE A 94 18.10 -4.03 -2.71
C PHE A 94 17.12 -2.86 -2.65
N LEU A 95 16.94 -2.30 -1.46
CA LEU A 95 16.07 -1.14 -1.22
C LEU A 95 16.37 0.02 -2.20
N GLU A 96 17.63 0.38 -2.38
CA GLU A 96 18.10 1.45 -3.27
C GLU A 96 17.82 1.16 -4.76
N ALA A 97 17.77 -0.11 -5.13
CA ALA A 97 17.50 -0.57 -6.48
C ALA A 97 16.01 -0.89 -6.72
N TYR A 98 15.18 -0.84 -5.66
CA TYR A 98 13.76 -1.14 -5.78
C TYR A 98 13.07 -0.12 -6.68
N ARG A 99 12.24 -0.63 -7.59
CA ARG A 99 11.38 0.18 -8.46
C ARG A 99 10.00 -0.46 -8.43
N ALA A 100 8.98 0.33 -8.09
CA ALA A 100 7.61 -0.13 -8.21
C ALA A 100 7.35 -0.45 -9.68
N ARG A 101 7.11 -1.73 -9.98
CA ARG A 101 6.63 -2.11 -11.31
C ARG A 101 5.19 -1.59 -11.46
N PRO A 102 4.83 -1.03 -12.64
CA PRO A 102 3.44 -0.67 -12.95
C PRO A 102 2.47 -1.85 -12.81
#